data_AF-A0A126QZL6-F1
#
_entry.id   AF-A0A126QZL6-F1
#
_cell.length_a   1.000
_cell.length_b   1.000
_cell.length_c   1.000
_cell.angle_alpha   90.00
_cell.angle_beta   90.00
_cell.angle_gamma   90.00
#
_symmetry.space_group_name_H-M   'P 1'
#
loop_
_entity.id
_entity.type
_entity.pdbx_description
1 polymer ?
#
loop_
_entity_poly.entity_id
_entity_poly.type
_entity_poly.pdbx_seq_one_letter_code
_entity_poly.pdbx_strand_id
1 'polypeptide(L)'
;MVEEKEIKCDNINYAVYKIGEWENNYEINILGTASEIPVTKPTLNHMIKQMDNIRASVFEIGGKELNGMIGLAMQFNPSFASKDLDELIELEEKEYKNILNELNSVELKETEDTIDLDTDEFVIYKLEYDGHSLSPKPYNDYAVKHQMEEIKRLKELSGERFTLEL
;
A
#
# COMPACT_ATOMS: atom_id res chain seq x y z
N MET A 1 -29.35 2.45 10.85
CA MET A 1 -28.67 2.73 9.56
C MET A 1 -28.87 1.50 8.70
N VAL A 2 -29.24 1.66 7.44
CA VAL A 2 -29.27 0.51 6.51
C VAL A 2 -27.81 0.21 6.19
N GLU A 3 -27.35 -0.99 6.51
CA GLU A 3 -26.04 -1.45 6.04
C GLU A 3 -26.11 -1.53 4.52
N GLU A 4 -25.27 -0.73 3.85
CA GLU A 4 -25.03 -0.89 2.42
C GLU A 4 -24.50 -2.31 2.23
N LYS A 5 -25.17 -3.10 1.37
CA LYS A 5 -24.72 -4.46 1.05
C LYS A 5 -23.78 -4.48 -0.15
N GLU A 6 -23.87 -3.47 -0.99
CA GLU A 6 -23.08 -3.37 -2.22
C GLU A 6 -22.60 -1.94 -2.41
N ILE A 7 -21.43 -1.79 -3.03
CA ILE A 7 -20.88 -0.50 -3.47
C ILE A 7 -20.62 -0.54 -4.96
N LYS A 8 -20.66 0.61 -5.61
CA LYS A 8 -20.16 0.75 -6.99
C LYS A 8 -18.64 0.75 -7.02
N CYS A 9 -18.06 0.24 -8.11
CA CYS A 9 -16.61 0.22 -8.30
C CYS A 9 -15.99 1.62 -8.43
N ASP A 10 -16.78 2.63 -8.80
CA ASP A 10 -16.33 4.03 -8.85
C ASP A 10 -16.40 4.76 -7.49
N ASN A 11 -16.86 4.10 -6.42
CA ASN A 11 -17.04 4.72 -5.12
C ASN A 11 -15.70 5.07 -4.46
N ILE A 12 -15.37 6.36 -4.45
CA ILE A 12 -14.11 6.89 -3.92
C ILE A 12 -13.95 6.77 -2.40
N ASN A 13 -15.03 6.43 -1.67
CA ASN A 13 -14.98 6.28 -0.22
C ASN A 13 -14.54 4.88 0.21
N TYR A 14 -14.25 3.98 -0.74
CA TYR A 14 -13.79 2.63 -0.46
C TYR A 14 -12.49 2.35 -1.24
N ALA A 15 -11.57 1.67 -0.58
CA ALA A 15 -10.40 1.07 -1.20
C ALA A 15 -10.62 -0.45 -1.25
N VAL A 16 -10.45 -1.03 -2.43
CA VAL A 16 -10.80 -2.43 -2.71
C VAL A 16 -9.61 -3.13 -3.34
N TYR A 17 -9.15 -4.18 -2.66
CA TYR A 17 -7.98 -4.95 -3.05
C TYR A 17 -8.32 -6.42 -3.17
N LYS A 18 -7.59 -7.12 -4.05
CA LYS A 18 -7.47 -8.57 -4.01
C LYS A 18 -6.11 -8.93 -3.45
N ILE A 19 -6.02 -10.06 -2.74
CA ILE A 19 -4.74 -10.56 -2.27
C ILE A 19 -4.05 -11.33 -3.39
N GLY A 20 -2.80 -10.97 -3.69
CA GLY A 20 -2.01 -11.56 -4.74
C GLY A 20 -0.52 -11.32 -4.57
N GLU A 21 0.25 -11.74 -5.56
CA GLU A 21 1.69 -11.54 -5.63
C GLU A 21 2.01 -10.52 -6.73
N TRP A 22 2.97 -9.64 -6.45
CA TRP A 22 3.57 -8.80 -7.47
C TRP A 22 4.51 -9.63 -8.35
N GLU A 23 4.70 -9.22 -9.60
CA GLU A 23 5.60 -9.88 -10.55
C GLU A 23 7.07 -9.72 -10.13
N ASN A 24 7.41 -8.58 -9.54
CA ASN A 24 8.75 -8.30 -9.03
C ASN A 24 8.78 -8.34 -7.49
N ASN A 25 9.96 -8.66 -6.96
CA ASN A 25 10.24 -8.48 -5.53
C ASN A 25 10.74 -7.05 -5.30
N TYR A 26 10.13 -6.35 -4.35
CA TYR A 26 10.42 -4.95 -4.05
C TYR A 26 11.10 -4.82 -2.69
N GLU A 27 12.26 -4.17 -2.68
CA GLU A 27 13.07 -3.93 -1.49
C GLU A 27 12.85 -2.53 -0.90
N ILE A 28 12.70 -1.50 -1.74
CA ILE A 28 12.53 -0.10 -1.35
C ILE A 28 11.06 0.32 -1.45
N ASN A 29 10.36 -0.10 -2.50
CA ASN A 29 8.99 0.34 -2.72
C ASN A 29 8.01 -0.33 -1.74
N ILE A 30 7.51 0.45 -0.80
CA ILE A 30 6.68 -0.05 0.30
C ILE A 30 5.35 -0.63 -0.20
N LEU A 31 4.78 -0.13 -1.30
CA LEU A 31 3.56 -0.73 -1.87
C LEU A 31 3.81 -2.15 -2.38
N GLY A 32 4.99 -2.39 -2.97
CA GLY A 32 5.41 -3.71 -3.42
C GLY A 32 5.67 -4.72 -2.30
N THR A 33 5.72 -4.27 -1.04
CA THR A 33 5.88 -5.15 0.13
C THR A 33 4.56 -5.65 0.72
N ALA A 34 3.43 -5.08 0.28
CA ALA A 34 2.08 -5.53 0.61
C ALA A 34 1.54 -6.46 -0.48
N SER A 35 0.72 -7.45 -0.12
CA SER A 35 0.09 -8.38 -1.08
C SER A 35 -1.22 -7.85 -1.66
N GLU A 36 -1.50 -6.56 -1.50
CA GLU A 36 -2.77 -5.93 -1.88
C GLU A 36 -2.69 -5.35 -3.31
N ILE A 37 -3.39 -5.98 -4.26
CA ILE A 37 -3.47 -5.56 -5.66
C ILE A 37 -4.79 -4.79 -5.86
N PRO A 38 -4.79 -3.58 -6.45
CA PRO A 38 -6.00 -2.79 -6.59
C PRO A 38 -7.02 -3.45 -7.54
N VAL A 39 -8.30 -3.37 -7.20
CA VAL A 39 -9.39 -3.94 -8.03
C VAL A 39 -10.20 -2.86 -8.73
N THR A 40 -10.25 -1.65 -8.17
CA THR A 40 -11.05 -0.55 -8.70
C THR A 40 -10.19 0.63 -9.11
N LYS A 41 -10.68 1.43 -10.07
CA LYS A 41 -9.97 2.62 -10.55
C LYS A 41 -9.68 3.65 -9.44
N PRO A 42 -10.61 3.96 -8.51
CA PRO A 42 -10.29 4.82 -7.37
C PRO A 42 -9.15 4.30 -6.50
N THR A 43 -9.12 2.98 -6.24
CA THR A 43 -8.06 2.35 -5.44
C THR A 43 -6.70 2.46 -6.12
N LEU A 44 -6.63 2.13 -7.41
CA LEU A 44 -5.40 2.29 -8.21
C LEU A 44 -4.90 3.74 -8.19
N ASN A 45 -5.79 4.70 -8.43
CA ASN A 45 -5.43 6.12 -8.43
C ASN A 45 -4.93 6.58 -7.06
N HIS A 46 -5.50 6.07 -5.97
CA HIS A 46 -5.04 6.36 -4.62
C HIS A 46 -3.62 5.85 -4.39
N MET A 47 -3.34 4.60 -4.77
CA MET A 47 -2.00 4.00 -4.65
C MET A 47 -0.95 4.80 -5.42
N ILE A 48 -1.20 5.13 -6.69
CA ILE A 48 -0.27 5.92 -7.51
C ILE A 48 -0.01 7.28 -6.85
N LYS A 49 -1.08 7.97 -6.41
CA LYS A 49 -0.95 9.26 -5.75
C LYS A 49 -0.17 9.18 -4.45
N GLN A 50 -0.34 8.12 -3.65
CA GLN A 50 0.45 7.91 -2.45
C GLN A 50 1.94 7.72 -2.80
N MET A 51 2.27 6.91 -3.81
CA MET A 51 3.65 6.76 -4.27
C MET A 51 4.26 8.09 -4.67
N ASP A 52 3.56 8.85 -5.51
CA ASP A 52 4.03 10.15 -6.00
C ASP A 52 4.28 11.12 -4.85
N ASN A 53 3.37 11.17 -3.87
CA ASN A 53 3.52 12.05 -2.70
C ASN A 53 4.74 11.68 -1.83
N ILE A 54 4.97 10.38 -1.60
CA ILE A 54 6.13 9.92 -0.85
C ILE A 54 7.41 10.27 -1.62
N ARG A 55 7.44 9.99 -2.92
CA ARG A 55 8.60 10.25 -3.79
C ARG A 55 8.89 11.74 -3.99
N ALA A 56 7.86 12.60 -3.96
CA ALA A 56 8.03 14.04 -4.02
C ALA A 56 8.64 14.64 -2.74
N SER A 57 8.61 13.90 -1.63
CA SER A 57 9.30 14.30 -0.40
C SER A 57 10.80 14.05 -0.57
N VAL A 58 11.62 15.02 -0.20
CA VAL A 58 13.06 15.00 -0.46
C VAL A 58 13.83 15.41 0.79
N PHE A 59 14.97 14.77 1.04
CA PHE A 59 15.85 15.06 2.16
C PHE A 59 17.33 14.86 1.78
N GLU A 60 18.24 15.48 2.55
CA GLU A 60 19.68 15.42 2.30
C GLU A 60 20.39 14.51 3.31
N ILE A 61 21.13 13.51 2.83
CA ILE A 61 22.00 12.65 3.65
C ILE A 61 23.35 12.50 2.95
N GLY A 62 24.44 12.75 3.68
CA GLY A 62 25.79 12.56 3.14
C GLY A 62 26.10 13.45 1.92
N GLY A 63 25.44 14.62 1.81
CA GLY A 63 25.58 15.52 0.68
C GLY A 63 24.84 15.07 -0.60
N LYS A 64 23.99 14.05 -0.50
CA LYS A 64 23.11 13.59 -1.58
C LYS A 64 21.65 13.83 -1.25
N GLU A 65 20.90 14.17 -2.29
CA GLU A 65 19.46 14.34 -2.24
C GLU A 65 18.77 12.99 -2.47
N LEU A 66 17.91 12.60 -1.53
CA LEU A 66 17.21 11.32 -1.53
C LEU A 66 15.70 11.56 -1.41
N ASN A 67 14.90 10.75 -2.10
CA ASN A 67 13.46 10.83 -2.01
C ASN A 67 12.87 10.03 -0.84
N GLY A 68 11.62 10.33 -0.48
CA GLY A 68 10.91 9.75 0.66
C GLY A 68 10.85 8.23 0.66
N MET A 69 10.83 7.58 -0.50
CA MET A 69 10.81 6.11 -0.58
C MET A 69 12.11 5.52 -0.01
N ILE A 70 13.26 6.06 -0.43
CA ILE A 70 14.57 5.65 0.08
C ILE A 70 14.65 5.89 1.58
N GLY A 71 14.14 7.04 2.05
CA GLY A 71 14.20 7.42 3.47
C GLY A 71 13.43 6.47 4.36
N LEU A 72 12.20 6.15 3.96
CA LEU A 72 11.38 5.17 4.66
C LEU A 72 12.00 3.77 4.60
N ALA A 73 12.53 3.35 3.44
CA ALA A 73 13.19 2.06 3.29
C ALA A 73 14.41 1.94 4.24
N MET A 74 15.23 2.98 4.36
CA MET A 74 16.34 3.02 5.32
C MET A 74 15.88 2.97 6.77
N GLN A 75 14.73 3.59 7.09
CA GLN A 75 14.16 3.56 8.44
C GLN A 75 13.60 2.19 8.81
N PHE A 76 12.91 1.52 7.88
CA PHE A 76 12.26 0.23 8.13
C PHE A 76 13.21 -0.96 7.96
N ASN A 77 14.23 -0.83 7.10
CA ASN A 77 15.24 -1.86 6.87
C ASN A 77 16.64 -1.30 7.19
N PRO A 78 17.15 -1.55 8.42
CA PRO A 78 18.47 -1.07 8.83
C PRO A 78 19.62 -1.51 7.94
N SER A 79 19.48 -2.59 7.15
CA SER A 79 20.53 -3.03 6.23
C SER A 79 20.78 -2.03 5.10
N PHE A 80 19.78 -1.21 4.74
CA PHE A 80 19.94 -0.15 3.73
C PHE A 80 20.69 1.07 4.27
N ALA A 81 20.70 1.30 5.59
CA ALA A 81 21.48 2.38 6.17
C ALA A 81 23.00 2.22 5.92
N SER A 82 23.46 1.00 5.65
CA SER A 82 24.85 0.67 5.31
C SER A 82 25.12 0.47 3.81
N LYS A 83 24.11 0.52 2.94
CA LYS A 83 24.30 0.40 1.48
C LYS A 83 24.80 1.72 0.89
N ASP A 84 25.43 1.64 -0.28
CA ASP A 84 25.83 2.84 -1.02
C ASP A 84 24.59 3.63 -1.48
N LEU A 85 24.66 4.96 -1.36
CA LEU A 85 23.53 5.82 -1.66
C LEU A 85 23.19 5.87 -3.16
N ASP A 86 24.17 5.75 -4.07
CA ASP A 86 23.88 5.70 -5.51
C ASP A 86 23.17 4.39 -5.87
N GLU A 87 23.60 3.27 -5.28
CA GLU A 87 22.93 1.98 -5.47
C GLU A 87 21.46 2.01 -5.00
N LEU A 88 21.18 2.69 -3.89
CA LEU A 88 19.80 2.84 -3.38
C LEU A 88 18.94 3.71 -4.31
N ILE A 89 19.50 4.79 -4.85
CA ILE A 89 18.78 5.67 -5.79
C ILE A 89 18.46 4.90 -7.08
N GLU A 90 19.43 4.16 -7.64
CA GLU A 90 19.23 3.36 -8.84
C GLU A 90 18.20 2.25 -8.62
N LEU A 91 18.25 1.58 -7.46
CA LEU A 91 17.30 0.55 -7.09
C LEU A 91 15.88 1.11 -6.95
N GLU A 92 15.72 2.25 -6.26
CA GLU A 92 14.41 2.89 -6.09
C GLU A 92 13.79 3.26 -7.43
N GLU A 93 14.55 3.89 -8.33
CA GLU A 93 14.07 4.29 -9.65
C GLU A 93 13.65 3.08 -10.50
N LYS A 94 14.39 1.97 -10.41
CA LYS A 94 14.03 0.72 -11.08
C LYS A 94 12.73 0.15 -10.53
N GLU A 95 12.62 0.04 -9.21
CA GLU A 95 11.44 -0.49 -8.54
C GLU A 95 10.20 0.37 -8.80
N TYR A 96 10.34 1.69 -8.74
CA TYR A 96 9.26 2.63 -9.05
C TYR A 96 8.71 2.42 -10.47
N LYS A 97 9.57 2.23 -11.47
CA LYS A 97 9.13 1.94 -12.85
C LYS A 97 8.44 0.59 -12.96
N ASN A 98 8.98 -0.43 -12.31
CA ASN A 98 8.42 -1.77 -12.35
C ASN A 98 7.02 -1.80 -11.73
N ILE A 99 6.84 -1.21 -10.54
CA ILE A 99 5.53 -1.22 -9.88
C ILE A 99 4.52 -0.39 -10.68
N LEU A 100 4.93 0.73 -11.30
CA LEU A 100 4.02 1.48 -12.17
C LEU A 100 3.60 0.67 -13.39
N ASN A 101 4.51 -0.11 -13.98
CA ASN A 101 4.19 -0.97 -15.11
C ASN A 101 3.20 -2.07 -14.69
N GLU A 102 3.44 -2.71 -13.55
CA GLU A 102 2.52 -3.71 -12.99
C GLU A 102 1.15 -3.09 -12.66
N LEU A 103 1.11 -1.95 -11.98
CA LEU A 103 -0.13 -1.23 -11.67
C LEU A 103 -0.93 -0.85 -12.92
N ASN A 104 -0.25 -0.52 -14.02
CA ASN A 104 -0.88 -0.22 -15.30
C ASN A 104 -1.36 -1.47 -16.06
N SER A 105 -0.85 -2.66 -15.72
CA SER A 105 -1.28 -3.94 -16.30
C SER A 105 -2.37 -4.65 -15.50
N VAL A 106 -2.65 -4.20 -14.27
CA VAL A 106 -3.73 -4.76 -13.44
C VAL A 106 -5.09 -4.63 -14.14
N GLU A 107 -5.77 -5.76 -14.27
CA GLU A 107 -7.16 -5.82 -14.70
C GLU A 107 -8.08 -5.29 -13.59
N LEU A 108 -8.80 -4.21 -13.89
CA LEU A 108 -9.73 -3.55 -12.98
C LEU A 108 -11.17 -3.91 -13.34
N LYS A 109 -12.06 -3.88 -12.34
CA LYS A 109 -13.50 -3.90 -12.58
C LYS A 109 -13.98 -2.61 -13.24
N GLU A 110 -15.03 -2.72 -14.05
CA GLU A 110 -15.63 -1.58 -14.75
C GLU A 110 -16.34 -0.66 -13.74
N THR A 111 -16.45 0.63 -14.06
CA THR A 111 -16.98 1.64 -13.12
C THR A 111 -18.44 1.40 -12.73
N GLU A 112 -19.20 0.76 -13.62
CA GLU A 112 -20.61 0.45 -13.50
C GLU A 112 -20.87 -0.81 -12.68
N ASP A 113 -19.85 -1.65 -12.47
CA ASP A 113 -19.95 -2.87 -11.68
C ASP A 113 -20.18 -2.55 -10.20
N THR A 114 -20.83 -3.49 -9.50
CA THR A 114 -20.96 -3.46 -8.05
C THR A 114 -20.11 -4.54 -7.39
N ILE A 115 -19.76 -4.29 -6.12
CA ILE A 115 -19.03 -5.19 -5.26
C ILE A 115 -19.88 -5.43 -4.02
N ASP A 116 -20.17 -6.70 -3.74
CA ASP A 116 -20.78 -7.10 -2.48
C ASP A 116 -19.78 -6.85 -1.35
N LEU A 117 -20.24 -6.20 -0.29
CA LEU A 117 -19.43 -5.88 0.86
C LEU A 117 -19.25 -7.09 1.79
N ASP A 118 -20.12 -8.09 1.72
CA ASP A 118 -20.01 -9.38 2.42
C ASP A 118 -19.36 -10.44 1.51
N THR A 119 -18.13 -10.17 1.10
CA THR A 119 -17.32 -11.04 0.23
C THR A 119 -16.01 -11.45 0.88
N ASP A 120 -15.52 -12.65 0.54
CA ASP A 120 -14.18 -13.14 0.85
C ASP A 120 -13.21 -13.03 -0.35
N GLU A 121 -13.67 -12.49 -1.48
CA GLU A 121 -12.83 -12.26 -2.67
C GLU A 121 -11.94 -11.03 -2.53
N PHE A 122 -12.42 -10.01 -1.82
CA PHE A 122 -11.77 -8.71 -1.71
C PHE A 122 -11.57 -8.27 -0.27
N VAL A 123 -10.43 -7.64 -0.02
CA VAL A 123 -10.17 -6.87 1.20
C VAL A 123 -10.68 -5.46 0.95
N ILE A 124 -11.70 -5.08 1.73
CA ILE A 124 -12.40 -3.81 1.54
C ILE A 124 -12.15 -2.91 2.75
N TYR A 125 -11.64 -1.71 2.48
CA TYR A 125 -11.49 -0.66 3.49
C TYR A 125 -12.41 0.51 3.16
N LYS A 126 -13.07 1.04 4.18
CA LYS A 126 -13.78 2.31 4.08
C LYS A 126 -12.84 3.45 4.49
N LEU A 127 -12.76 4.45 3.63
CA LEU A 127 -11.92 5.62 3.82
C LEU A 127 -12.72 6.66 4.62
N GLU A 128 -12.35 6.84 5.89
CA GLU A 128 -13.04 7.76 6.79
C GLU A 128 -12.13 8.94 7.14
N TYR A 129 -12.65 10.16 6.95
CA TYR A 129 -11.97 11.39 7.36
C TYR A 129 -12.30 11.69 8.83
N ASP A 130 -11.29 11.74 9.68
CA ASP A 130 -11.45 11.95 11.13
C ASP A 130 -11.33 13.42 11.57
N GLY A 131 -11.20 14.35 10.62
CA GLY A 131 -10.95 15.77 10.89
C GLY A 131 -9.52 16.20 10.62
N HIS A 132 -8.55 15.28 10.68
CA HIS A 132 -7.12 15.55 10.51
C HIS A 132 -6.48 14.72 9.39
N SER A 133 -6.98 13.50 9.15
CA SER A 133 -6.45 12.58 8.16
C SER A 133 -7.54 11.68 7.59
N LEU A 134 -7.27 11.15 6.39
CA LEU A 134 -8.06 10.06 5.82
C LEU A 134 -7.48 8.75 6.34
N SER A 135 -8.29 7.96 7.04
CA SER A 135 -7.88 6.68 7.61
C SER A 135 -8.64 5.53 6.95
N PRO A 136 -7.95 4.48 6.46
CA PRO A 136 -8.62 3.27 6.01
C PRO A 136 -9.07 2.46 7.23
N LYS A 137 -10.34 2.08 7.27
CA LYS A 137 -10.88 1.15 8.27
C LYS A 137 -11.34 -0.14 7.57
N PRO A 138 -10.96 -1.33 8.06
CA PRO A 138 -11.48 -2.58 7.54
C PRO A 138 -13.00 -2.55 7.56
N TYR A 139 -13.62 -2.85 6.42
CA TYR A 139 -15.06 -2.86 6.29
C TYR A 139 -15.63 -4.27 6.46
N ASN A 140 -15.02 -5.25 5.79
CA ASN A 140 -15.46 -6.64 5.83
C ASN A 140 -14.56 -7.52 6.72
N ASP A 141 -15.10 -8.67 7.14
CA ASP A 141 -14.38 -9.64 7.98
C ASP A 141 -13.09 -10.14 7.32
N TYR A 142 -13.09 -10.24 5.99
CA TYR A 142 -11.90 -10.63 5.24
C TYR A 142 -10.77 -9.59 5.38
N ALA A 143 -11.08 -8.29 5.35
CA ALA A 143 -10.08 -7.24 5.59
C ALA A 143 -9.57 -7.24 7.03
N VAL A 144 -10.46 -7.45 8.02
CA VAL A 144 -10.04 -7.58 9.43
C VAL A 144 -9.05 -8.73 9.59
N LYS A 145 -9.38 -9.90 9.04
CA LYS A 145 -8.53 -11.08 9.10
C LYS A 145 -7.18 -10.83 8.42
N HIS A 146 -7.19 -10.28 7.21
CA HIS A 146 -5.96 -9.96 6.48
C HIS A 146 -5.07 -9.00 7.27
N GLN A 147 -5.63 -7.93 7.82
CA GLN A 147 -4.88 -6.98 8.63
C GLN A 147 -4.26 -7.63 9.87
N MET A 148 -4.99 -8.51 10.56
CA MET A 148 -4.46 -9.24 11.73
C MET A 148 -3.31 -10.19 11.36
N GLU A 149 -3.43 -10.87 10.22
CA GLU A 149 -2.37 -11.73 9.69
C GLU A 149 -1.12 -10.92 9.33
N GLU A 150 -1.29 -9.75 8.71
CA GLU A 150 -0.19 -8.87 8.34
C GLU A 150 0.51 -8.28 9.57
N ILE A 151 -0.24 -7.85 10.58
CA ILE A 151 0.33 -7.42 11.88
C ILE A 151 1.17 -8.54 12.50
N LYS A 152 0.68 -9.80 12.43
CA LYS A 152 1.43 -10.95 12.95
C LYS A 152 2.73 -11.17 12.16
N ARG A 153 2.67 -11.13 10.81
CA ARG A 153 3.85 -11.21 9.93
C ARG A 153 4.89 -10.16 10.29
N LEU A 154 4.47 -8.90 10.45
CA LEU A 154 5.35 -7.78 10.80
C LEU A 154 5.97 -7.94 12.20
N LYS A 155 5.21 -8.46 13.18
CA LYS A 155 5.76 -8.78 14.51
C LYS A 155 6.83 -9.85 14.47
N GLU A 156 6.62 -10.89 13.65
CA GLU A 156 7.61 -11.97 13.44
C GLU A 156 8.86 -11.46 12.72
N LEU A 157 8.71 -10.62 11.69
CA LEU A 157 9.83 -10.02 10.95
C LEU A 157 10.63 -9.02 11.78
N SER A 158 9.98 -8.27 12.67
CA SER A 158 10.63 -7.26 13.52
C SER A 158 11.31 -7.83 14.77
N GLY A 159 11.17 -9.14 15.05
CA GLY A 159 11.85 -9.81 16.16
C GLY A 159 11.51 -9.23 17.54
N GLU A 160 10.23 -8.89 17.79
CA GLU A 160 9.75 -8.21 19.01
C GLU A 160 10.18 -6.74 19.18
N ARG A 161 9.92 -5.86 18.20
CA ARG A 161 10.07 -4.40 18.39
C ARG A 161 8.81 -3.55 18.22
N PHE A 162 7.68 -4.12 17.84
CA PHE A 162 6.40 -3.38 17.76
C PHE A 162 5.38 -3.90 18.79
N THR A 163 5.39 -3.30 19.99
CA THR A 163 4.22 -3.28 20.86
C THR A 163 3.28 -2.19 20.35
N LEU A 164 2.40 -2.55 19.41
CA LEU A 164 1.16 -1.80 19.21
C LEU A 164 0.21 -2.19 20.35
N GLU A 165 0.14 -1.34 21.37
CA GLU A 165 -0.98 -1.37 22.31
C GLU A 165 -2.22 -0.92 21.54
N LEU A 166 -3.18 -1.84 21.38
CA LEU A 166 -4.52 -1.57 20.85
C LEU A 166 -5.42 -1.04 21.97
#